data_AF-G2G3G6-F1
#
_entry.id   AF-G2G3G6-F1
#
_cell.length_a   1.000
_cell.length_b   1.000
_cell.length_c   1.000
_cell.angle_alpha   90.00
_cell.angle_beta   90.00
_cell.angle_gamma   90.00
#
_symmetry.space_group_name_H-M   'P 1'
#
loop_
_entity.id
_entity.type
_entity.pdbx_description
1 polymer ?
#
loop_
_entity_poly.entity_id
_entity_poly.type
_entity_poly.pdbx_seq_one_letter_code
_entity_poly.pdbx_strand_id
1 'polypeptide(L)'
;MEQLAFVGETDAGYYLEPPLHQDCAAYALQVCPRLHAAGDRIEVALAQTYTLMEDRIVGMTAGGELRRARFAFGDPVARHLAVLEFYLAVPVAPTRQTGPEWVANRTQSVA
;
A
#
# COMPACT_ATOMS: atom_id res chain seq x y z
N MET A 1 -4.00 -0.59 20.33
CA MET A 1 -3.07 -0.32 19.22
C MET A 1 -3.80 0.52 18.20
N GLU A 2 -3.19 1.60 17.73
CA GLU A 2 -3.74 2.43 16.66
C GLU A 2 -3.76 1.62 15.35
N GLN A 3 -4.85 1.68 14.58
CA GLN A 3 -4.88 1.05 13.26
C GLN A 3 -4.15 1.93 12.25
N LEU A 4 -3.34 1.28 11.43
CA LEU A 4 -2.59 1.85 10.32
C LEU A 4 -3.51 1.96 9.08
N ALA A 5 -3.41 3.08 8.36
CA ALA A 5 -4.17 3.32 7.14
C ALA A 5 -3.27 3.24 5.92
N PHE A 6 -3.62 2.35 4.99
CA PHE A 6 -3.00 2.23 3.68
C PHE A 6 -3.93 2.82 2.64
N VAL A 7 -3.42 3.72 1.81
CA VAL A 7 -4.17 4.35 0.72
C VAL A 7 -3.64 3.82 -0.61
N GLY A 8 -4.51 3.25 -1.43
CA GLY A 8 -4.11 2.69 -2.73
C GLY A 8 -5.32 2.35 -3.59
N GLU A 9 -5.09 1.63 -4.68
CA GLU A 9 -6.18 1.18 -5.54
C GLU A 9 -7.00 0.05 -4.89
N THR A 10 -8.23 -0.12 -5.34
CA THR A 10 -9.15 -1.20 -4.92
C THR A 10 -8.45 -2.56 -4.95
N ASP A 11 -8.66 -3.37 -3.89
CA ASP A 11 -8.08 -4.71 -3.75
C ASP A 11 -6.54 -4.77 -3.83
N ALA A 12 -5.83 -3.66 -3.61
CA ALA A 12 -4.37 -3.66 -3.60
C ALA A 12 -3.84 -4.70 -2.59
N GLY A 13 -3.10 -5.68 -3.10
CA GLY A 13 -2.49 -6.75 -2.31
C GLY A 13 -1.22 -6.32 -1.56
N TYR A 14 -0.64 -5.18 -1.93
CA TYR A 14 0.52 -4.58 -1.29
C TYR A 14 0.58 -3.08 -1.61
N TYR A 15 1.36 -2.34 -0.84
CA TYR A 15 1.53 -0.89 -0.98
C TYR A 15 3.02 -0.55 -1.05
N LEU A 16 3.38 0.32 -1.99
CA LEU A 16 4.75 0.85 -2.12
C LEU A 16 5.03 1.90 -1.04
N GLU A 17 4.03 2.72 -0.74
CA GLU A 17 4.11 3.72 0.31
C GLU A 17 3.84 3.09 1.68
N PRO A 18 4.54 3.55 2.74
CA PRO A 18 4.28 3.08 4.09
C PRO A 18 2.87 3.48 4.56
N PRO A 19 2.31 2.78 5.55
CA PRO A 19 1.05 3.20 6.14
C PRO A 19 1.17 4.55 6.83
N LEU A 20 0.04 5.25 6.89
CA LEU A 20 -0.12 6.51 7.60
C LEU A 20 -0.93 6.31 8.87
N HIS A 21 -0.82 7.26 9.80
CA HIS A 21 -1.87 7.46 10.81
C HIS A 21 -3.19 7.79 10.12
N GLN A 22 -4.32 7.40 10.72
CA GLN A 22 -5.62 7.57 10.08
C GLN A 22 -5.94 9.03 9.77
N ASP A 23 -5.60 9.97 10.65
CA ASP A 23 -5.87 11.39 10.41
C ASP A 23 -4.98 11.95 9.29
N CYS A 24 -3.76 11.45 9.16
CA CYS A 24 -2.86 11.80 8.06
C CYS A 24 -3.39 11.27 6.72
N ALA A 25 -3.89 10.03 6.68
CA ALA A 25 -4.52 9.47 5.49
C ALA A 25 -5.81 10.21 5.10
N ALA A 26 -6.66 10.54 6.08
CA ALA A 26 -7.90 11.28 5.84
C ALA A 26 -7.61 12.69 5.31
N TYR A 27 -6.59 13.37 5.84
CA TYR A 27 -6.13 14.64 5.31
C TYR A 27 -5.64 14.49 3.87
N ALA A 28 -4.77 13.51 3.59
CA ALA A 28 -4.23 13.28 2.25
C ALA A 28 -5.33 13.03 1.21
N LEU A 29 -6.36 12.24 1.54
CA LEU A 29 -7.51 11.98 0.67
C LEU A 29 -8.33 13.24 0.35
N GLN A 30 -8.39 14.20 1.28
CA GLN A 30 -9.12 15.46 1.08
C GLN A 30 -8.33 16.48 0.26
N VAL A 31 -7.00 16.53 0.41
CA VAL A 31 -6.19 17.60 -0.20
C VAL A 31 -5.41 17.18 -1.44
N CYS A 32 -5.15 15.89 -1.64
CA CYS A 32 -4.36 15.43 -2.78
C CYS A 32 -5.22 15.38 -4.05
N PRO A 33 -4.95 16.22 -5.07
CA PRO A 33 -5.77 16.26 -6.29
C PRO A 33 -5.72 14.95 -7.08
N ARG A 34 -4.61 14.20 -6.98
CA ARG A 34 -4.48 12.88 -7.62
C ARG A 34 -5.38 11.83 -6.96
N LEU A 35 -5.44 11.81 -5.63
CA LEU A 35 -6.31 10.88 -4.91
C LEU A 35 -7.78 11.26 -5.13
N HIS A 36 -8.10 12.56 -5.10
CA HIS A 36 -9.45 13.04 -5.37
C HIS A 36 -9.94 12.67 -6.78
N ALA A 37 -9.11 12.87 -7.81
CA ALA A 37 -9.46 12.53 -9.19
C ALA A 37 -9.60 11.02 -9.43
N ALA A 38 -9.00 10.19 -8.58
CA ALA A 38 -9.13 8.73 -8.68
C ALA A 38 -10.45 8.21 -8.09
N GLY A 39 -11.09 8.98 -7.19
CA GLY A 39 -12.45 8.72 -6.70
C GLY A 39 -12.60 7.34 -6.06
N ASP A 40 -13.66 6.62 -6.44
CA ASP A 40 -14.02 5.29 -5.90
C ASP A 40 -13.01 4.19 -6.24
N ARG A 41 -12.02 4.46 -7.11
CA ARG A 41 -10.90 3.54 -7.34
C ARG A 41 -9.89 3.55 -6.21
N ILE A 42 -9.94 4.55 -5.33
CA ILE A 42 -9.09 4.61 -4.15
C ILE A 42 -9.79 3.94 -2.99
N GLU A 43 -9.06 3.09 -2.30
CA GLU A 43 -9.48 2.38 -1.10
C GLU A 43 -8.57 2.74 0.07
N VAL A 44 -9.14 2.67 1.26
CA VAL A 44 -8.41 2.67 2.51
C VAL A 44 -8.48 1.27 3.12
N ALA A 45 -7.33 0.63 3.20
CA ALA A 45 -7.16 -0.61 3.94
C ALA A 45 -6.66 -0.28 5.35
N LEU A 46 -7.41 -0.70 6.36
CA LEU A 46 -7.06 -0.53 7.77
C LEU A 46 -6.54 -1.84 8.34
N ALA A 47 -5.36 -1.81 8.94
CA ALA A 47 -4.76 -2.99 9.55
C ALA A 47 -4.02 -2.65 10.85
N GLN A 48 -3.89 -3.64 11.74
CA GLN A 48 -3.12 -3.48 12.98
C GLN A 48 -1.62 -3.70 12.79
N THR A 49 -1.26 -4.47 11.76
CA THR A 49 0.11 -4.84 11.43
C THR A 49 0.23 -5.14 9.94
N TYR A 50 1.46 -5.18 9.46
CA TYR A 50 1.77 -5.52 8.09
C TYR A 50 3.08 -6.31 8.04
N THR A 51 3.25 -7.08 6.98
CA THR A 51 4.52 -7.72 6.66
C THR A 51 5.26 -6.85 5.65
N LEU A 52 6.58 -6.72 5.82
CA LEU A 52 7.44 -6.07 4.84
C LEU A 52 7.98 -7.13 3.87
N MET A 53 7.92 -6.82 2.58
CA MET A 53 8.46 -7.64 1.50
C MET A 53 9.37 -6.79 0.61
N GLU A 54 10.13 -7.46 -0.23
CA GLU A 54 11.00 -6.84 -1.23
C GLU A 54 10.53 -7.27 -2.61
N ASP A 55 10.25 -6.31 -3.49
CA ASP A 55 10.14 -6.56 -4.92
C ASP A 55 11.53 -6.39 -5.54
N ARG A 56 12.00 -7.45 -6.21
CA ARG A 56 13.35 -7.48 -6.78
C ARG A 56 13.34 -7.91 -8.23
N ILE A 57 14.19 -7.27 -9.02
CA ILE A 57 14.49 -7.65 -10.40
C ILE A 57 15.42 -8.88 -10.37
N VAL A 58 14.94 -9.99 -10.91
CA VAL A 58 15.66 -11.28 -10.96
C VAL A 58 16.25 -11.58 -12.34
N GLY A 59 15.99 -10.72 -13.33
CA GLY A 59 16.53 -10.87 -14.68
C GLY A 59 15.69 -10.13 -15.71
N MET A 60 15.85 -10.54 -16.97
CA MET A 60 15.19 -9.93 -18.12
C MET A 60 14.71 -11.03 -19.09
N THR A 61 13.57 -10.81 -19.75
CA THR A 61 13.08 -11.69 -20.82
C THR A 61 13.91 -11.46 -22.10
N ALA A 62 13.75 -12.35 -23.09
CA ALA A 62 14.40 -12.17 -24.40
C ALA A 62 13.94 -10.89 -25.12
N GLY A 63 12.74 -10.38 -24.81
CA GLY A 63 12.20 -9.13 -25.34
C GLY A 63 12.66 -7.87 -24.60
N GLY A 64 13.51 -8.00 -23.57
CA GLY A 64 14.00 -6.86 -22.80
C GLY A 64 13.14 -6.47 -21.59
N GLU A 65 12.10 -7.23 -21.26
CA GLU A 65 11.23 -6.93 -20.12
C GLU A 65 11.84 -7.42 -18.81
N LEU A 66 11.78 -6.60 -17.76
CA LEU A 66 12.30 -6.98 -16.45
C LEU A 66 11.42 -8.04 -15.79
N ARG A 67 12.06 -9.13 -15.35
CA ARG A 67 11.42 -10.17 -14.55
C ARG A 67 11.58 -9.85 -13.07
N ARG A 68 10.47 -9.93 -12.33
CA ARG A 68 10.41 -9.59 -10.90
C ARG A 68 9.99 -10.79 -10.07
N ALA A 69 10.45 -10.82 -8.82
CA ALA A 69 9.99 -11.74 -7.81
C ALA A 69 9.94 -11.05 -6.45
N ARG A 70 9.02 -11.52 -5.60
CA ARG A 70 8.83 -11.02 -4.24
C ARG A 70 9.57 -11.91 -3.25
N PHE A 71 10.29 -11.29 -2.33
CA PHE A 71 11.03 -11.95 -1.25
C PHE A 71 10.55 -11.43 0.10
N ALA A 72 10.72 -12.24 1.15
CA ALA A 72 10.56 -11.74 2.51
C ALA A 72 11.60 -10.64 2.79
N PHE A 73 11.25 -9.64 3.58
CA PHE A 73 12.20 -8.59 3.94
C PHE A 73 13.44 -9.17 4.63
N GLY A 74 14.62 -8.80 4.14
CA GLY A 74 15.90 -9.29 4.67
C GLY A 74 16.24 -10.73 4.31
N ASP A 75 15.57 -11.34 3.32
CA ASP A 75 15.93 -12.68 2.85
C ASP A 75 17.42 -12.75 2.46
N PRO A 76 18.20 -13.66 3.08
CA PRO A 76 19.65 -13.70 2.90
C PRO A 76 20.09 -14.14 1.51
N VAL A 77 19.23 -14.84 0.76
CA VAL A 77 19.51 -15.31 -0.59
C VAL A 77 19.16 -14.22 -1.61
N ALA A 78 18.10 -13.45 -1.36
CA ALA A 78 17.59 -12.42 -2.25
C ALA A 78 18.65 -11.37 -2.64
N ARG A 79 19.49 -10.97 -1.68
CA ARG A 79 20.57 -9.99 -1.90
C ARG A 79 21.68 -10.44 -2.87
N HIS A 80 21.80 -11.74 -3.09
CA HIS A 80 22.85 -12.31 -3.96
C HIS A 80 22.34 -12.62 -5.37
N LEU A 81 21.03 -12.77 -5.55
CA LEU A 81 20.43 -13.22 -6.81
C LEU A 81 19.62 -12.14 -7.54
N ALA A 82 19.29 -11.03 -6.87
CA ALA A 82 18.32 -10.08 -7.39
C ALA A 82 18.60 -8.64 -6.92
N VAL A 83 18.29 -7.66 -7.77
CA VAL A 83 18.45 -6.23 -7.48
C VAL A 83 17.16 -5.71 -6.85
N LEU A 84 17.26 -5.02 -5.71
CA LEU A 84 16.10 -4.41 -5.05
C LEU A 84 15.53 -3.29 -5.92
N GLU A 85 14.21 -3.34 -6.17
CA GLU A 85 13.47 -2.28 -6.84
C GLU A 85 12.61 -1.52 -5.82
N PHE A 86 11.78 -2.22 -5.04
CA PHE A 86 10.90 -1.61 -4.05
C PHE A 86 10.80 -2.42 -2.76
N TYR A 87 10.52 -1.71 -1.66
CA TYR A 87 9.96 -2.30 -0.46
C TYR A 87 8.44 -2.27 -0.55
N LEU A 88 7.78 -3.37 -0.16
CA LEU A 88 6.33 -3.52 -0.21
C LEU A 88 5.78 -3.74 1.19
N ALA A 89 4.79 -2.95 1.60
CA ALA A 89 4.02 -3.20 2.80
C ALA A 89 2.77 -4.04 2.46
N VAL A 90 2.59 -5.15 3.16
CA VAL A 90 1.48 -6.10 2.96
C VAL A 90 0.63 -6.13 4.22
N PRO A 91 -0.52 -5.44 4.28
CA PRO A 91 -1.36 -5.44 5.48
C PRO A 91 -1.89 -6.84 5.79
N VAL A 92 -1.90 -7.19 7.09
CA VAL A 92 -2.42 -8.47 7.55
C VAL A 92 -3.90 -8.33 7.88
N ALA A 93 -4.74 -9.10 7.19
CA ALA A 93 -6.20 -9.14 7.35
C ALA A 93 -6.86 -7.74 7.40
N PRO A 94 -6.64 -6.87 6.39
CA PRO A 94 -7.18 -5.53 6.41
C PRO A 94 -8.71 -5.50 6.29
N THR A 95 -9.35 -4.55 6.97
CA THR A 95 -10.70 -4.10 6.61
C THR A 95 -10.59 -3.00 5.56
N ARG A 96 -11.50 -2.99 4.59
CA ARG A 96 -11.39 -2.19 3.37
C ARG A 96 -12.64 -1.36 3.15
N GLN A 97 -12.47 -0.09 2.79
CA GLN A 97 -13.54 0.85 2.45
C GLN A 97 -13.08 1.79 1.34
N THR A 98 -13.99 2.25 0.48
CA THR A 98 -13.60 3.27 -0.51
C THR A 98 -13.15 4.55 0.20
N GLY A 99 -12.22 5.28 -0.40
CA GLY A 99 -11.71 6.54 0.13
C GLY A 99 -12.81 7.54 0.47
N PRO A 100 -13.77 7.81 -0.45
CA PRO A 100 -14.89 8.72 -0.19
C PRO A 100 -15.78 8.28 0.97
N GLU A 101 -16.18 7.00 1.03
CA GLU A 101 -17.02 6.49 2.13
C GLU A 101 -16.30 6.58 3.48
N TRP A 102 -15.02 6.24 3.51
CA TRP A 102 -14.24 6.28 4.73
C TRP A 102 -14.12 7.70 5.29
N VAL A 103 -13.80 8.68 4.44
CA VAL A 103 -13.72 10.10 4.86
C VAL A 103 -15.07 10.60 5.37
N ALA A 104 -16.17 10.29 4.66
CA ALA A 104 -17.51 10.71 5.07
C ALA A 104 -17.92 10.18 6.46
N ASN A 105 -17.62 8.91 6.75
CA ASN A 105 -17.92 8.28 8.04
C ASN A 105 -17.13 8.91 9.20
N ARG A 106 -15.90 9.39 8.94
CA ARG A 106 -15.08 10.05 9.95
C ARG A 106 -15.59 11.44 10.31
N THR A 107 -16.09 12.20 9.34
CA THR A 107 -16.64 13.54 9.58
C THR A 107 -17.90 13.51 10.44
N GLN A 108 -18.68 12.43 10.38
CA GLN A 108 -19.90 12.24 11.19
C GLN A 108 -19.63 11.89 12.65
N SER A 109 -18.43 11.42 12.99
CA SER A 109 -18.08 11.00 14.36
C SER A 109 -17.61 12.16 15.26
N VAL A 110 -17.48 13.37 14.70
CA VAL A 110 -17.00 14.58 15.40
C VAL A 110 -18.12 15.65 15.52
N ALA A 111 -19.34 15.32 15.11
CA ALA A 111 -20.54 16.15 15.23
C ALA A 111 -21.43 15.64 16.36
#